data_AF-A0A1D1YQA3-F1
#
_entry.id   AF-A0A1D1YQA3-F1
#
_cell.length_a   1.000
_cell.length_b   1.000
_cell.length_c   1.000
_cell.angle_alpha   90.00
_cell.angle_beta   90.00
_cell.angle_gamma   90.00
#
_symmetry.space_group_name_H-M   'P 1'
#
loop_
_entity.id
_entity.type
_entity.pdbx_description
1 polymer ?
#
loop_
_entity_poly.entity_id
_entity_poly.type
_entity_poly.pdbx_seq_one_letter_code
_entity_poly.pdbx_strand_id
1 'polypeptide(L)'
;MAVATAQNQLFGENTCGSLLQQLQQIWDEVGESDEERDKMLLQLEQECLDVYKRKVDQASKHRAQLLQCLADSQSELARLLSALGEQNNFSMSEKSSATIKEQLADIAPVLEQLWKQKEERIKEFSDVQSHIQKICGEI
;
A
#
# COMPACT_ATOMS: atom_id res chain seq x y z
N MET A 1 55.01 19.05 -24.69
CA MET A 1 55.07 17.89 -23.80
C MET A 1 53.65 17.58 -23.36
N ALA A 2 53.19 16.36 -23.62
CA ALA A 2 51.83 15.89 -23.39
C ALA A 2 51.76 15.11 -22.09
N VAL A 3 50.86 15.46 -21.18
CA VAL A 3 50.23 14.65 -20.11
C VAL A 3 49.12 15.52 -19.53
N ALA A 4 47.87 15.14 -19.31
CA ALA A 4 46.98 14.09 -19.77
C ALA A 4 45.59 14.63 -19.40
N THR A 5 44.61 14.44 -20.28
CA THR A 5 43.19 14.57 -19.95
C THR A 5 42.87 13.69 -18.74
N ALA A 6 42.65 14.28 -17.56
CA ALA A 6 42.00 13.60 -16.46
C ALA A 6 40.51 13.50 -16.80
N GLN A 7 40.18 12.49 -17.60
CA GLN A 7 38.85 11.91 -17.64
C GLN A 7 38.54 11.44 -16.22
N ASN A 8 37.77 12.21 -15.45
CA ASN A 8 37.17 11.69 -14.21
C ASN A 8 35.94 10.85 -14.60
N GLN A 9 36.25 9.70 -15.17
CA GLN A 9 35.34 8.58 -15.30
C GLN A 9 35.38 7.83 -13.97
N LEU A 10 34.63 8.31 -12.98
CA LEU A 10 34.38 7.60 -11.72
C LEU A 10 32.87 7.38 -11.58
N PHE A 11 32.34 6.54 -12.46
CA PHE A 11 31.07 5.83 -12.29
C PHE A 11 31.27 4.70 -11.26
N GLY A 12 31.68 5.07 -10.04
CA GLY A 12 31.96 4.15 -8.94
C GLY A 12 30.98 4.37 -7.81
N GLU A 13 29.96 3.52 -7.73
CA GLU A 13 28.97 3.38 -6.66
C GLU A 13 28.35 4.70 -6.16
N ASN A 14 27.10 4.99 -6.54
CA ASN A 14 26.35 6.20 -6.14
C ASN A 14 25.87 6.14 -4.66
N THR A 15 26.72 5.68 -3.75
CA THR A 15 26.43 5.66 -2.32
C THR A 15 26.59 7.07 -1.74
N CYS A 16 25.92 7.32 -0.62
CA CYS A 16 26.10 8.58 0.10
C CYS A 16 27.57 8.81 0.49
N GLY A 17 28.30 7.76 0.87
CA GLY A 17 29.70 7.84 1.28
C GLY A 17 30.66 8.26 0.16
N SER A 18 30.53 7.69 -1.04
CA SER A 18 31.41 8.04 -2.18
C SER A 18 31.17 9.45 -2.70
N LEU A 19 29.91 9.92 -2.69
CA LEU A 19 29.54 11.28 -3.07
C LEU A 19 30.04 12.30 -2.03
N LEU A 20 29.96 11.95 -0.75
CA LEU A 20 30.49 12.79 0.33
C LEU A 20 32.01 12.92 0.25
N GLN A 21 32.72 11.83 -0.04
CA GLN A 21 34.17 11.86 -0.24
C GLN A 21 34.58 12.74 -1.42
N GLN A 22 33.85 12.68 -2.55
CA GLN A 22 34.08 13.57 -3.69
C GLN A 22 33.83 15.03 -3.32
N LEU A 23 32.77 15.32 -2.55
CA LEU A 23 32.46 16.66 -2.08
C LEU A 23 33.56 17.21 -1.17
N GLN A 24 34.10 16.38 -0.27
CA GLN A 24 35.25 16.74 0.58
C GLN A 24 36.50 17.06 -0.23
N GLN A 25 36.82 16.25 -1.25
CA GLN A 25 37.95 16.53 -2.14
C GLN A 25 37.79 17.87 -2.86
N ILE A 26 36.59 18.16 -3.37
CA ILE A 26 36.30 19.44 -4.03
C ILE A 26 36.49 20.60 -3.04
N TRP A 27 35.95 20.49 -1.82
CA TRP A 27 36.11 21.51 -0.79
C TRP A 27 37.58 21.73 -0.42
N ASP A 28 38.40 20.67 -0.36
CA ASP A 28 39.84 20.78 -0.12
C ASP A 28 40.55 21.49 -1.28
N GLU A 29 40.14 21.22 -2.54
CA GLU A 29 40.70 21.83 -3.75
C GLU A 29 40.37 23.33 -3.86
N VAL A 30 39.15 23.75 -3.49
CA VAL A 30 38.74 25.16 -3.52
C VAL A 30 39.09 25.94 -2.25
N GLY A 31 39.49 25.24 -1.18
CA GLY A 31 39.82 25.83 0.11
C GLY A 31 38.60 26.30 0.89
N GLU A 32 37.52 25.51 0.91
CA GLU A 32 36.32 25.89 1.67
C GLU A 32 36.53 25.89 3.18
N SER A 33 35.90 26.84 3.88
CA SER A 33 36.02 26.98 5.32
C SER A 33 35.28 25.87 6.08
N ASP A 34 35.79 25.50 7.25
CA ASP A 34 35.16 24.47 8.09
C ASP A 34 33.72 24.83 8.45
N GLU A 35 33.43 26.11 8.69
CA GLU A 35 32.07 26.58 9.01
C GLU A 35 31.09 26.39 7.85
N GLU A 36 31.51 26.65 6.60
CA GLU A 36 30.63 26.47 5.44
C GLU A 36 30.48 24.97 5.10
N ARG A 37 31.53 24.17 5.31
CA ARG A 37 31.46 22.69 5.22
C ARG A 37 30.46 22.13 6.23
N ASP A 38 30.56 22.51 7.50
CA ASP A 38 29.63 22.08 8.55
C ASP A 38 28.18 22.47 8.24
N LYS A 39 27.97 23.70 7.74
CA LYS A 39 26.65 24.16 7.32
C LYS A 39 26.08 23.33 6.16
N MET A 40 26.88 23.01 5.15
CA MET A 40 26.45 22.16 4.05
C MET A 40 26.16 20.72 4.51
N LEU A 41 26.98 20.16 5.41
CA LEU A 41 26.76 18.81 5.96
C LEU A 41 25.44 18.74 6.75
N LEU A 42 25.19 19.72 7.62
CA LEU A 42 23.93 19.81 8.36
C LEU A 42 22.72 19.92 7.42
N GLN A 43 22.85 20.67 6.32
CA GLN A 43 21.81 20.76 5.32
C GLN A 43 21.55 19.39 4.65
N LEU A 44 22.60 18.66 4.25
CA LEU A 44 22.47 17.32 3.66
C LEU A 44 21.80 16.33 4.62
N GLU A 45 22.19 16.34 5.90
CA GLU A 45 21.57 15.51 6.94
C GLU A 45 20.09 15.83 7.11
N GLN A 46 19.75 17.12 7.15
CA GLN A 46 18.37 17.58 7.28
C GLN A 46 17.51 17.18 6.08
N GLU A 47 18.02 17.38 4.85
CA GLU A 47 17.34 16.98 3.62
C GLU A 47 17.11 15.45 3.56
N CYS A 48 18.12 14.67 3.96
CA CYS A 48 18.04 13.21 4.05
C CYS A 48 16.98 12.78 5.07
N LEU A 49 17.00 13.38 6.26
CA LEU A 49 16.02 13.12 7.32
C LEU A 49 14.59 13.45 6.85
N ASP A 50 14.40 14.54 6.13
CA ASP A 50 13.08 14.94 5.63
C ASP A 50 12.56 13.97 4.56
N VAL A 51 13.45 13.38 3.76
CA VAL A 51 13.07 12.27 2.85
C VAL A 51 12.60 11.06 3.64
N TYR A 52 13.34 10.63 4.67
CA TYR A 52 12.94 9.49 5.49
C TYR A 52 11.60 9.74 6.19
N LYS A 53 11.44 10.90 6.85
CA LYS A 53 10.16 11.29 7.50
C LYS A 53 9.01 11.21 6.50
N ARG A 54 9.16 11.80 5.32
CA ARG A 54 8.13 11.77 4.27
C ARG A 54 7.78 10.34 3.85
N LYS A 55 8.77 9.46 3.68
CA LYS A 55 8.55 8.07 3.29
C LYS A 55 7.86 7.25 4.38
N VAL A 56 8.24 7.46 5.65
CA VAL A 56 7.56 6.85 6.80
C VAL A 56 6.11 7.31 6.89
N ASP A 57 5.87 8.60 6.68
CA ASP A 57 4.52 9.19 6.74
C ASP A 57 3.62 8.64 5.63
N GLN A 58 4.16 8.53 4.40
CA GLN A 58 3.47 7.89 3.26
C GLN A 58 3.15 6.42 3.54
N ALA A 59 4.11 5.65 4.05
CA ALA A 59 3.91 4.24 4.39
C ALA A 59 2.87 4.06 5.50
N SER A 60 2.89 4.95 6.51
CA SER A 60 1.94 4.93 7.62
C SER A 60 0.51 5.24 7.15
N LYS A 61 0.34 6.23 6.27
CA LYS A 61 -0.94 6.55 5.62
C LYS A 61 -1.45 5.37 4.78
N HIS A 62 -0.58 4.76 3.97
CA HIS A 62 -0.96 3.60 3.17
C HIS A 62 -1.37 2.41 4.05
N ARG A 63 -0.64 2.13 5.14
CA ARG A 63 -1.01 1.11 6.11
C ARG A 63 -2.37 1.37 6.74
N ALA A 64 -2.66 2.61 7.15
CA ALA A 64 -3.96 2.97 7.71
C ALA A 64 -5.11 2.76 6.71
N GLN A 65 -4.91 3.13 5.45
CA GLN A 65 -5.88 2.88 4.37
C GLN A 65 -6.16 1.39 4.17
N LEU A 66 -5.12 0.55 4.16
CA LEU A 66 -5.27 -0.90 4.03
C LEU A 66 -6.03 -1.51 5.22
N LEU A 67 -5.74 -1.06 6.44
CA LEU A 67 -6.46 -1.52 7.64
C LEU A 67 -7.94 -1.11 7.61
N GLN A 68 -8.24 0.11 7.16
CA GLN A 68 -9.62 0.55 6.99
C GLN A 68 -10.35 -0.30 5.94
N CYS A 69 -9.74 -0.50 4.77
CA CYS A 69 -10.29 -1.35 3.71
C CYS A 69 -10.55 -2.78 4.21
N LEU A 70 -9.67 -3.32 5.05
CA LEU A 70 -9.82 -4.65 5.63
C LEU A 70 -11.01 -4.69 6.60
N ALA A 71 -11.12 -3.71 7.50
CA ALA A 71 -12.25 -3.61 8.42
C ALA A 71 -13.59 -3.46 7.68
N ASP A 72 -13.63 -2.64 6.63
CA ASP A 72 -14.82 -2.44 5.79
C ASP A 72 -15.21 -3.75 5.08
N SER A 73 -14.24 -4.47 4.51
CA SER A 73 -14.46 -5.75 3.85
C SER A 73 -14.99 -6.83 4.81
N GLN A 74 -14.45 -6.87 6.04
CA GLN A 74 -14.91 -7.79 7.08
C GLN A 74 -16.33 -7.46 7.55
N SER A 75 -16.65 -6.17 7.71
CA SER A 75 -17.99 -5.71 8.06
C SER A 75 -19.01 -6.07 6.98
N GLU A 76 -18.66 -5.85 5.72
CA GLU A 76 -19.49 -6.20 4.56
C GLU A 76 -19.70 -7.72 4.46
N LEU A 77 -18.65 -8.50 4.71
CA LEU A 77 -18.71 -9.96 4.75
C LEU A 77 -19.70 -10.45 5.82
N ALA A 78 -19.57 -9.94 7.05
CA ALA A 78 -20.48 -10.26 8.14
C ALA A 78 -21.94 -9.89 7.82
N ARG A 79 -22.14 -8.72 7.19
CA ARG A 79 -23.45 -8.24 6.76
C ARG A 79 -24.09 -9.16 5.71
N LEU A 80 -23.33 -9.59 4.71
CA LEU A 80 -23.83 -10.50 3.66
C LEU A 80 -24.13 -11.89 4.20
N LEU A 81 -23.23 -12.47 5.00
CA LEU A 81 -23.46 -13.78 5.64
C LEU A 81 -24.74 -13.76 6.48
N SER A 82 -24.93 -12.71 7.30
CA SER A 82 -26.15 -12.54 8.09
C SER A 82 -27.41 -12.39 7.23
N ALA A 83 -27.33 -11.66 6.12
CA ALA A 83 -28.48 -11.45 5.23
C ALA A 83 -28.87 -12.71 4.44
N LEU A 84 -27.88 -13.54 4.08
CA LEU A 84 -28.10 -14.79 3.34
C LEU A 84 -28.43 -15.98 4.25
N GLY A 85 -28.24 -15.82 5.57
CA GLY A 85 -28.44 -16.88 6.55
C GLY A 85 -27.35 -17.95 6.51
N GLU A 86 -26.19 -17.63 5.95
CA GLU A 86 -25.06 -18.56 5.88
C GLU A 86 -24.31 -18.60 7.22
N GLN A 87 -24.15 -19.78 7.81
CA GLN A 87 -23.32 -19.95 9.01
C GLN A 87 -21.84 -19.93 8.63
N ASN A 88 -21.08 -19.16 9.42
CA ASN A 88 -19.71 -18.80 9.14
C ASN A 88 -18.76 -20.01 9.22
N ASN A 89 -18.38 -20.59 8.08
CA ASN A 89 -17.18 -21.44 7.98
C ASN A 89 -15.90 -20.62 7.78
N PHE A 90 -16.02 -19.30 7.61
CA PHE A 90 -14.89 -18.41 7.47
C PHE A 90 -14.32 -18.09 8.85
N SER A 91 -13.46 -18.98 9.36
CA SER A 91 -12.64 -18.72 10.55
C SER A 91 -11.63 -17.60 10.22
N MET A 92 -12.09 -16.35 10.30
CA MET A 92 -11.24 -15.14 10.26
C MET A 92 -10.13 -15.15 11.32
N SER A 93 -10.15 -16.12 12.25
CA SER A 93 -9.25 -16.22 13.39
C SER A 93 -7.93 -16.98 13.14
N GLU A 94 -7.77 -17.75 12.06
CA GLU A 94 -6.57 -18.61 11.91
C GLU A 94 -5.42 -18.03 11.07
N LYS A 95 -5.62 -16.91 10.36
CA LYS A 95 -4.58 -16.30 9.51
C LYS A 95 -3.89 -15.10 10.17
N SER A 96 -3.68 -15.14 11.48
CA SER A 96 -2.98 -14.06 12.22
C SER A 96 -1.53 -13.81 11.77
N SER A 97 -0.96 -14.68 10.93
CA SER A 97 0.37 -14.53 10.34
C SER A 97 0.39 -13.86 8.94
N ALA A 98 -0.76 -13.66 8.30
CA ALA A 98 -0.80 -13.10 6.93
C ALA A 98 -0.70 -11.58 6.93
N THR A 99 -0.02 -11.01 5.94
CA THR A 99 0.06 -9.56 5.73
C THR A 99 -1.33 -8.97 5.43
N ILE A 100 -1.53 -7.66 5.68
CA ILE A 100 -2.83 -7.00 5.46
C ILE A 100 -3.30 -7.16 4.00
N LYS A 101 -2.36 -7.14 3.03
CA LYS A 101 -2.68 -7.33 1.61
C LYS A 101 -3.15 -8.74 1.30
N GLU A 102 -2.53 -9.76 1.91
CA GLU A 102 -2.95 -11.16 1.76
C GLU A 102 -4.34 -11.37 2.37
N GLN A 103 -4.61 -10.80 3.55
CA GLN A 103 -5.94 -10.87 4.17
C GLN A 103 -7.03 -10.25 3.28
N LEU A 104 -6.75 -9.09 2.67
CA LEU A 104 -7.65 -8.47 1.69
C LEU A 104 -7.86 -9.36 0.45
N ALA A 105 -6.79 -9.94 -0.08
CA ALA A 105 -6.85 -10.84 -1.24
C ALA A 105 -7.65 -12.12 -0.94
N ASP A 106 -7.57 -12.63 0.29
CA ASP A 106 -8.33 -13.80 0.74
C ASP A 106 -9.84 -13.51 0.89
N ILE A 107 -10.21 -12.30 1.34
CA ILE A 107 -11.62 -11.91 1.53
C ILE A 107 -12.31 -11.60 0.19
N ALA A 108 -11.57 -11.04 -0.78
CA ALA A 108 -12.11 -10.60 -2.06
C ALA A 108 -12.97 -11.66 -2.81
N PRO A 109 -12.50 -12.90 -3.07
CA PRO A 109 -13.29 -13.89 -3.80
C PRO A 109 -14.55 -14.33 -3.05
N VAL A 110 -14.51 -14.32 -1.71
CA VAL A 110 -15.64 -14.71 -0.86
C VAL A 110 -16.73 -13.66 -0.93
N LEU A 111 -16.35 -12.37 -0.84
CA LEU A 111 -17.28 -11.27 -1.03
C LEU A 111 -17.93 -11.31 -2.41
N GLU A 112 -17.16 -11.57 -3.46
CA GLU A 112 -17.68 -11.69 -4.82
C GLU A 112 -18.71 -12.82 -4.95
N GLN A 113 -18.40 -13.99 -4.36
CA GLN A 113 -19.33 -15.12 -4.32
C GLN A 113 -20.64 -14.78 -3.62
N LEU A 114 -20.58 -14.16 -2.43
CA LEU A 114 -21.77 -13.79 -1.64
C LEU A 114 -22.63 -12.74 -2.36
N TRP A 115 -21.99 -11.78 -3.05
CA TRP A 115 -22.70 -10.82 -3.88
C TRP A 115 -23.44 -11.49 -5.03
N LYS A 116 -22.81 -12.46 -5.69
CA LYS A 116 -23.44 -13.23 -6.76
C LYS A 116 -24.64 -14.04 -6.25
N GLN A 117 -24.48 -14.74 -5.12
CA GLN A 117 -25.57 -15.49 -4.49
C GLN A 117 -26.75 -14.59 -4.08
N LYS A 118 -26.46 -13.39 -3.55
CA LYS A 118 -27.49 -12.40 -3.22
C LYS A 118 -28.28 -12.00 -4.47
N GLU A 119 -27.61 -11.72 -5.59
CA GLU A 119 -28.28 -11.34 -6.84
C GLU A 119 -29.13 -12.48 -7.41
N GLU A 120 -28.61 -13.70 -7.39
CA GLU A 120 -29.34 -14.90 -7.80
C GLU A 120 -30.63 -15.09 -6.96
N ARG A 121 -30.54 -14.97 -5.63
CA ARG A 121 -31.70 -15.04 -4.74
C ARG A 121 -32.72 -13.95 -5.04
N ILE A 122 -32.29 -12.71 -5.27
CA ILE A 122 -33.20 -11.58 -5.61
C ILE A 122 -33.98 -11.90 -6.89
N LYS A 123 -33.30 -12.43 -7.91
CA LYS A 123 -33.96 -12.84 -9.15
C LYS A 123 -34.98 -13.95 -8.92
N GLU A 124 -34.60 -15.00 -8.20
CA GLU A 124 -35.51 -16.10 -7.84
C GLU A 124 -36.74 -15.60 -7.06
N PHE A 125 -36.55 -14.69 -6.10
CA PHE A 125 -37.64 -14.08 -5.35
C PHE A 125 -38.59 -13.29 -6.25
N SER A 126 -38.06 -12.49 -7.18
CA SER A 126 -38.89 -11.75 -8.15
C SER A 126 -39.67 -12.69 -9.06
N ASP A 127 -39.03 -13.77 -9.52
CA ASP A 127 -39.68 -14.76 -10.36
C ASP A 127 -40.84 -15.42 -9.60
N VAL A 128 -40.61 -15.89 -8.37
CA VAL A 128 -41.66 -16.48 -7.51
C VAL A 128 -42.79 -15.48 -7.25
N GLN A 129 -42.47 -14.21 -6.94
CA GLN A 129 -43.48 -13.18 -6.70
C GLN A 129 -44.36 -12.96 -7.94
N SER A 130 -43.79 -12.95 -9.15
CA SER A 130 -44.55 -12.82 -10.39
C SER A 130 -45.51 -14.00 -10.63
N HIS A 131 -45.06 -15.22 -10.32
CA HIS A 131 -45.91 -16.42 -10.41
C HIS A 131 -47.06 -16.37 -9.41
N ILE A 132 -46.80 -15.93 -8.16
CA ILE A 132 -47.86 -15.75 -7.14
C ILE A 132 -48.90 -14.74 -7.63
N GLN A 133 -48.46 -13.58 -8.14
CA GLN A 133 -49.38 -12.56 -8.65
C GLN A 133 -50.24 -13.08 -9.80
N LYS A 134 -49.66 -13.87 -10.70
CA LYS A 134 -50.39 -14.50 -11.80
C LYS A 134 -51.48 -15.44 -11.27
N ILE A 135 -51.14 -16.34 -10.34
CA ILE A 135 -52.11 -17.26 -9.72
C ILE A 135 -53.22 -16.49 -9.01
N CYS A 136 -52.88 -15.45 -8.24
CA CYS A 136 -53.87 -14.64 -7.53
C CYS A 136 -54.79 -13.84 -8.46
N GLY A 137 -54.34 -13.46 -9.65
CA GLY A 137 -55.18 -12.77 -10.64
C GLY A 137 -56.10 -13.70 -11.44
N GLU A 138 -55.90 -15.02 -11.35
CA GLU A 138 -56.74 -16.04 -11.99
C GLU A 138 -57.89 -16.53 -11.08
N ILE A 139 -57.98 -16.03 -9.84
CA ILE A 139 -59.01 -16.34 -8.82
C ILE A 139 -59.98 -15.15 -8.71
#